data_AF-A0AA45BY25-F1
#
_entry.id   AF-A0AA45BY25-F1
#
_cell.length_a   1.000
_cell.length_b   1.000
_cell.length_c   1.000
_cell.angle_alpha   90.00
_cell.angle_beta   90.00
_cell.angle_gamma   90.00
#
_symmetry.space_group_name_H-M   'P 1'
#
loop_
_entity.id
_entity.type
_entity.pdbx_description
1 polymer ?
#
loop_
_entity_poly.entity_id
_entity_poly.type
_entity_poly.pdbx_seq_one_letter_code
_entity_poly.pdbx_strand_id
1 'polypeptide(L)'
;KKMIFVLSPQWFVPQGIDETHFAPNFSKQQGYHFIFNDDLKPEMKKQIAKRLLNFEIVKKETLLKISLEGIAYDDTKYKVKALAAKPFAYIYRNILDRKDLFTVMFNIKPHKEQLDPSLKQMNWEEARKHADQTGAVESSSNEYGIEDDYFNSKIKKKLKQREGYLKNDAYDQSPEYEDLQIVLDLLKQSGAKPLFISVPVKGPWYDYAGFPKEKRELYYNKVHEQIKQAGYPIADFSNHEYDKYFLK
;
A
#
# COMPACT_ATOMS: atom_id res chain seq x y z
N LYS A 1 -2.59 -14.12 13.34
CA LYS A 1 -3.17 -12.89 13.96
C LYS A 1 -4.28 -12.33 13.06
N LYS A 2 -5.29 -11.63 13.60
CA LYS A 2 -6.29 -10.90 12.79
C LYS A 2 -5.72 -9.55 12.35
N MET A 3 -6.04 -9.08 11.15
CA MET A 3 -5.60 -7.78 10.63
C MET A 3 -6.56 -7.26 9.55
N ILE A 4 -6.46 -5.96 9.24
CA ILE A 4 -7.16 -5.32 8.12
C ILE A 4 -6.12 -4.94 7.08
N PHE A 5 -6.42 -5.19 5.80
CA PHE A 5 -5.57 -4.77 4.68
C PHE A 5 -6.42 -3.98 3.69
N VAL A 6 -6.13 -2.68 3.53
CA VAL A 6 -6.89 -1.79 2.65
C VAL A 6 -6.21 -1.74 1.28
N LEU A 7 -6.99 -1.92 0.22
CA LEU A 7 -6.53 -1.89 -1.17
C LEU A 7 -7.11 -0.69 -1.88
N SER A 8 -6.23 0.12 -2.45
CA SER A 8 -6.57 1.33 -3.21
C SER A 8 -6.38 1.09 -4.71
N PRO A 9 -7.34 1.47 -5.58
CA PRO A 9 -7.21 1.33 -7.03
C PRO A 9 -5.94 1.98 -7.61
N GLN A 10 -5.54 3.12 -7.03
CA GLN A 10 -4.42 3.94 -7.50
C GLN A 10 -3.04 3.27 -7.33
N TRP A 11 -2.93 2.17 -6.59
CA TRP A 11 -1.69 1.40 -6.50
C TRP A 11 -1.42 0.58 -7.76
N PHE A 12 -2.48 0.21 -8.48
CA PHE A 12 -2.42 -0.72 -9.61
C PHE A 12 -2.20 0.00 -10.95
N VAL A 13 -1.41 1.07 -10.94
CA VAL A 13 -1.00 1.76 -12.18
C VAL A 13 -0.10 0.84 -13.03
N PRO A 14 -0.03 1.01 -14.37
CA PRO A 14 0.69 0.10 -15.26
C PRO A 14 2.17 -0.10 -14.94
N GLN A 15 2.82 0.94 -14.43
CA GLN A 15 4.23 0.92 -14.01
C GLN A 15 4.44 0.33 -12.61
N GLY A 16 3.38 0.11 -11.83
CA GLY A 16 3.42 -0.25 -10.41
C GLY A 16 4.00 0.88 -9.54
N ILE A 17 4.35 0.55 -8.30
CA ILE A 17 5.03 1.49 -7.40
C ILE A 17 6.39 1.93 -7.93
N ASP A 18 6.63 3.25 -7.96
CA ASP A 18 7.91 3.84 -8.37
C ASP A 18 8.88 4.07 -7.20
N GLU A 19 10.11 4.49 -7.53
CA GLU A 19 11.17 4.78 -6.56
C GLU A 19 10.79 5.89 -5.56
N THR A 20 10.04 6.90 -6.00
CA THR A 20 9.69 8.06 -5.17
C THR A 20 8.67 7.72 -4.09
N HIS A 21 7.81 6.73 -4.36
CA HIS A 21 6.84 6.20 -3.41
C HIS A 21 7.42 5.05 -2.57
N PHE A 22 8.28 4.21 -3.15
CA PHE A 22 8.90 3.09 -2.43
C PHE A 22 9.98 3.55 -1.44
N ALA A 23 10.93 4.40 -1.88
CA ALA A 23 12.12 4.72 -1.10
C ALA A 23 11.85 5.37 0.27
N PRO A 24 10.87 6.28 0.43
CA PRO A 24 10.55 6.85 1.75
C PRO A 24 10.00 5.82 2.74
N ASN A 25 9.39 4.74 2.24
CA ASN A 25 8.76 3.70 3.06
C ASN A 25 9.68 2.48 3.26
N PHE A 26 10.77 2.38 2.50
CA PHE A 26 11.70 1.27 2.61
C PHE A 26 12.54 1.32 3.90
N SER A 27 12.40 0.31 4.74
CA SER A 27 13.24 0.14 5.93
C SER A 27 14.42 -0.79 5.64
N LYS A 28 15.63 -0.24 5.66
CA LYS A 28 16.88 -1.03 5.57
C LYS A 28 16.92 -2.10 6.66
N GLN A 29 16.51 -1.77 7.88
CA GLN A 29 16.48 -2.69 9.01
C GLN A 29 15.57 -3.90 8.70
N GLN A 30 14.36 -3.66 8.19
CA GLN A 30 13.46 -4.74 7.77
C GLN A 30 14.05 -5.55 6.61
N GLY A 31 14.74 -4.91 5.66
CA GLY A 31 15.49 -5.59 4.60
C GLY A 31 16.55 -6.55 5.15
N TYR A 32 17.29 -6.15 6.19
CA TYR A 32 18.24 -7.05 6.86
C TYR A 32 17.55 -8.15 7.67
N HIS A 33 16.43 -7.88 8.35
CA HIS A 33 15.65 -8.95 9.00
C HIS A 33 15.14 -9.97 7.98
N PHE A 34 14.70 -9.51 6.81
CA PHE A 34 14.25 -10.38 5.73
C PHE A 34 15.35 -11.34 5.25
N ILE A 35 16.59 -10.87 5.00
CA ILE A 35 17.65 -11.77 4.52
C ILE A 35 18.03 -12.86 5.55
N PHE A 36 17.85 -12.58 6.85
CA PHE A 36 18.11 -13.52 7.94
C PHE A 36 16.85 -14.24 8.45
N ASN A 37 15.71 -14.10 7.76
CA ASN A 37 14.50 -14.83 8.11
C ASN A 37 14.54 -16.23 7.50
N ASP A 38 14.72 -17.24 8.34
CA ASP A 38 14.77 -18.65 7.94
C ASP A 38 13.39 -19.33 7.96
N ASP A 39 12.35 -18.63 8.43
CA ASP A 39 10.97 -19.15 8.45
C ASP A 39 10.29 -19.02 7.09
N LEU A 40 10.83 -18.21 6.17
CA LEU A 40 10.29 -18.00 4.82
C LEU A 40 10.64 -19.15 3.88
N LYS A 41 9.66 -19.56 3.04
CA LYS A 41 9.92 -20.56 2.00
C LYS A 41 10.98 -20.03 1.03
N PRO A 42 11.94 -20.86 0.56
CA PRO A 42 13.01 -20.42 -0.33
C PRO A 42 12.51 -19.69 -1.59
N GLU A 43 11.46 -20.19 -2.24
CA GLU A 43 10.90 -19.58 -3.45
C GLU A 43 10.29 -18.19 -3.17
N MET A 44 9.59 -18.02 -2.05
CA MET A 44 9.04 -16.73 -1.64
C MET A 44 10.16 -15.74 -1.31
N LYS A 45 11.20 -16.21 -0.61
CA LYS A 45 12.40 -15.40 -0.30
C LYS A 45 13.09 -14.96 -1.60
N LYS A 46 13.19 -15.84 -2.60
CA LYS A 46 13.72 -15.53 -3.93
C LYS A 46 12.88 -14.50 -4.68
N GLN A 47 11.55 -14.64 -4.67
CA GLN A 47 10.63 -13.71 -5.32
C GLN A 47 10.72 -12.29 -4.72
N ILE A 48 10.66 -12.19 -3.38
CA ILE A 48 10.80 -10.91 -2.67
C ILE A 48 12.18 -10.29 -2.94
N ALA A 49 13.25 -11.09 -2.90
CA ALA A 49 14.60 -10.58 -3.16
C ALA A 49 14.74 -10.01 -4.58
N LYS A 50 14.19 -10.68 -5.59
CA LYS A 50 14.14 -10.15 -6.97
C LYS A 50 13.37 -8.84 -7.04
N ARG A 51 12.19 -8.77 -6.39
CA ARG A 51 11.37 -7.56 -6.40
C ARG A 51 12.07 -6.38 -5.74
N LEU A 52 12.72 -6.59 -4.59
CA LEU A 52 13.49 -5.56 -3.88
C LEU A 52 14.66 -5.04 -4.72
N LEU A 53 15.31 -5.92 -5.49
CA LEU A 53 16.40 -5.56 -6.40
C LEU A 53 15.95 -4.73 -7.61
N ASN A 54 14.65 -4.39 -7.77
CA ASN A 54 14.21 -3.44 -8.79
C ASN A 54 14.40 -1.97 -8.36
N PHE A 55 14.53 -1.69 -7.06
CA PHE A 55 14.58 -0.34 -6.52
C PHE A 55 16.00 0.16 -6.28
N GLU A 56 16.28 1.41 -6.63
CA GLU A 56 17.62 1.99 -6.56
C GLU A 56 18.08 2.22 -5.12
N ILE A 57 17.18 2.59 -4.21
CA ILE A 57 17.46 2.72 -2.78
C ILE A 57 17.99 1.41 -2.18
N VAL A 58 17.50 0.27 -2.66
CA VAL A 58 17.98 -1.07 -2.26
C VAL A 58 19.34 -1.34 -2.89
N LYS A 59 19.50 -1.07 -4.19
CA LYS A 59 20.77 -1.31 -4.91
C LYS A 59 21.93 -0.46 -4.37
N LYS A 60 21.65 0.74 -3.83
CA LYS A 60 22.64 1.62 -3.20
C LYS A 60 23.19 1.05 -1.88
N GLU A 61 22.46 0.16 -1.22
CA GLU A 61 22.91 -0.52 -0.02
C GLU A 61 23.80 -1.72 -0.37
N THR A 62 25.09 -1.51 -0.62
CA THR A 62 26.03 -2.53 -1.13
C THR A 62 25.91 -3.88 -0.42
N LEU A 63 25.91 -3.88 0.91
CA LEU A 63 25.88 -5.09 1.72
C LEU A 63 24.52 -5.81 1.67
N LEU A 64 23.43 -5.05 1.63
CA LEU A 64 22.09 -5.60 1.46
C LEU A 64 21.91 -6.15 0.04
N LYS A 65 22.30 -5.37 -0.98
CA LYS A 65 22.28 -5.77 -2.39
C LYS A 65 23.01 -7.10 -2.59
N ILE A 66 24.25 -7.24 -2.13
CA ILE A 66 25.03 -8.48 -2.25
C ILE A 66 24.28 -9.67 -1.63
N SER A 67 23.66 -9.45 -0.46
CA SER A 67 22.88 -10.48 0.24
C SER A 67 21.63 -10.88 -0.54
N LEU A 68 20.90 -9.90 -1.09
CA LEU A 68 19.72 -10.13 -1.92
C LEU A 68 20.06 -10.81 -3.25
N GLU A 69 21.15 -10.43 -3.92
CA GLU A 69 21.60 -11.06 -5.16
C GLU A 69 21.93 -12.55 -4.95
N GLY A 70 22.55 -12.89 -3.82
CA GLY A 70 22.81 -14.29 -3.45
C GLY A 70 21.56 -15.13 -3.16
N ILE A 71 20.43 -14.48 -2.87
CA ILE A 71 19.10 -15.13 -2.71
C ILE A 71 18.37 -15.20 -4.07
N ALA A 72 18.42 -14.10 -4.84
CA ALA A 72 17.63 -13.92 -6.06
C ALA A 72 18.16 -14.75 -7.24
N TYR A 73 19.48 -14.87 -7.36
CA TYR A 73 20.15 -15.47 -8.51
C TYR A 73 20.76 -16.83 -8.15
N ASP A 74 20.50 -17.82 -9.00
CA ASP A 74 21.03 -19.17 -8.84
C ASP A 74 22.43 -19.31 -9.47
N ASP A 75 23.35 -18.44 -9.06
CA ASP A 75 24.70 -18.37 -9.60
C ASP A 75 25.74 -18.38 -8.47
N THR A 76 26.77 -19.21 -8.64
CA THR A 76 27.80 -19.50 -7.63
C THR A 76 28.57 -18.25 -7.21
N LYS A 77 28.82 -17.30 -8.12
CA LYS A 77 29.55 -16.06 -7.82
C LYS A 77 28.74 -15.18 -6.86
N TYR A 78 27.44 -15.03 -7.07
CA TYR A 78 26.59 -14.27 -6.15
C TYR A 78 26.47 -14.95 -4.79
N LYS A 79 26.30 -16.28 -4.77
CA LYS A 79 26.24 -17.07 -3.52
C LYS A 79 27.52 -16.95 -2.69
N VAL A 80 28.69 -17.07 -3.31
CA VAL A 80 30.00 -16.95 -2.62
C VAL A 80 30.19 -15.54 -2.05
N LYS A 81 29.84 -14.50 -2.82
CA LYS A 81 29.90 -13.10 -2.34
C LYS A 81 28.97 -12.88 -1.15
N ALA A 82 27.73 -13.35 -1.24
CA ALA A 82 26.75 -13.24 -0.16
C ALA A 82 27.22 -13.98 1.11
N LEU A 83 27.82 -15.17 0.96
CA LEU A 83 28.37 -15.94 2.07
C LEU A 83 29.52 -15.19 2.77
N ALA A 84 30.44 -14.60 2.01
CA ALA A 84 31.54 -13.80 2.54
C ALA A 84 31.05 -12.52 3.24
N ALA A 85 29.96 -11.91 2.73
CA ALA A 85 29.36 -10.71 3.28
C ALA A 85 28.46 -10.96 4.51
N LYS A 86 28.00 -12.21 4.72
CA LYS A 86 27.02 -12.58 5.75
C LYS A 86 27.39 -12.12 7.17
N PRO A 87 28.64 -12.26 7.67
CA PRO A 87 29.00 -11.80 9.02
C PRO A 87 28.84 -10.28 9.19
N PHE A 88 29.24 -9.51 8.17
CA PHE A 88 29.10 -8.06 8.17
C PHE A 88 27.62 -7.65 8.13
N ALA A 89 26.82 -8.32 7.31
CA ALA A 89 25.37 -8.07 7.23
C ALA A 89 24.68 -8.34 8.57
N TYR A 90 25.09 -9.40 9.27
CA TYR A 90 24.55 -9.75 10.58
C TYR A 90 24.89 -8.71 11.65
N ILE A 91 26.17 -8.27 11.71
CA ILE A 91 26.60 -7.21 12.61
C ILE A 91 25.83 -5.92 12.32
N TYR A 92 25.72 -5.55 11.04
CA TYR A 92 25.04 -4.31 10.64
C TYR A 92 23.56 -4.33 10.99
N ARG A 93 22.85 -5.46 10.80
CA ARG A 93 21.48 -5.64 11.29
C ARG A 93 21.35 -5.34 12.79
N ASN A 94 22.24 -5.91 13.61
CA ASN A 94 22.19 -5.72 15.06
C ASN A 94 22.49 -4.25 15.46
N ILE A 95 23.32 -3.52 14.70
CA ILE A 95 23.52 -2.08 14.88
C ILE A 95 22.23 -1.31 14.59
N LEU A 96 21.53 -1.66 13.50
CA LEU A 96 20.25 -1.04 13.15
C LEU A 96 19.19 -1.29 14.22
N ASP A 97 19.11 -2.51 14.77
CA ASP A 97 18.18 -2.86 15.86
C ASP A 97 18.42 -2.03 17.13
N ARG A 98 19.69 -1.84 17.50
CA ARG A 98 20.05 -0.97 18.63
C ARG A 98 19.67 0.48 18.34
N LYS A 99 19.98 0.99 17.15
CA LYS A 99 19.65 2.37 16.75
C LYS A 99 18.14 2.63 16.77
N ASP A 100 17.35 1.67 16.32
CA ASP A 100 15.89 1.74 16.35
C ASP A 100 15.37 1.82 17.79
N LEU A 101 15.85 0.94 18.68
CA LEU A 101 15.49 0.97 20.11
C LEU A 101 15.82 2.33 20.76
N PHE A 102 17.02 2.88 20.49
CA PHE A 102 17.38 4.21 20.95
C PHE A 102 16.45 5.29 20.37
N THR A 103 16.11 5.21 19.10
CA THR A 103 15.23 6.19 18.44
C THR A 103 13.82 6.15 19.05
N VAL A 104 13.25 4.97 19.26
CA VAL A 104 11.95 4.78 19.92
C VAL A 104 11.93 5.40 21.31
N MET A 105 12.98 5.16 22.11
CA MET A 105 13.08 5.62 23.49
C MET A 105 13.08 7.15 23.63
N PHE A 106 13.67 7.86 22.66
CA PHE A 106 13.90 9.31 22.78
C PHE A 106 13.05 10.17 21.83
N ASN A 107 12.57 9.62 20.71
CA ASN A 107 11.97 10.42 19.64
C ASN A 107 10.48 10.13 19.38
N ILE A 108 9.90 9.07 19.95
CA ILE A 108 8.47 8.80 19.79
C ILE A 108 7.69 9.53 20.89
N LYS A 109 7.01 10.60 20.49
CA LYS A 109 5.99 11.25 21.34
C LYS A 109 4.67 10.49 21.17
N PRO A 110 3.98 10.15 22.28
CA PRO A 110 2.65 9.55 22.18
C PRO A 110 1.72 10.54 21.47
N HIS A 111 1.15 10.10 20.35
CA HIS A 111 0.05 10.82 19.73
C HIS A 111 -1.20 10.55 20.59
N LYS A 112 -1.75 11.60 21.19
CA LYS A 112 -3.08 11.51 21.81
C LYS A 112 -4.09 11.70 20.69
N GLU A 113 -4.78 10.63 20.33
CA GLU A 113 -5.95 10.74 19.48
C GLU A 113 -6.97 11.65 20.17
N GLN A 114 -7.32 12.76 19.51
CA GLN A 114 -8.43 13.59 19.92
C GLN A 114 -9.71 12.97 19.35
N LEU A 115 -10.18 11.90 19.98
CA LEU A 115 -11.48 11.33 19.67
C LEU A 115 -12.55 12.15 20.40
N ASP A 116 -13.52 12.67 19.67
CA ASP A 116 -14.73 13.23 20.28
C ASP A 116 -15.49 12.10 21.02
N PRO A 117 -15.62 12.18 22.35
CA PRO A 117 -16.31 11.15 23.13
C PRO A 117 -17.77 10.98 22.74
N SER A 118 -18.41 12.00 22.16
CA SER A 118 -19.81 11.95 21.74
C SER A 118 -20.02 10.94 20.60
N LEU A 119 -19.03 10.78 19.71
CA LEU A 119 -19.08 9.81 18.61
C LEU A 119 -19.14 8.36 19.09
N LYS A 120 -18.62 8.06 20.28
CA LYS A 120 -18.64 6.70 20.85
C LYS A 120 -20.02 6.28 21.37
N GLN A 121 -20.91 7.25 21.61
CA GLN A 121 -22.24 7.01 22.16
C GLN A 121 -23.30 6.89 21.07
N MET A 122 -22.99 7.33 19.85
CA MET A 122 -23.90 7.29 18.71
C MET A 122 -24.17 5.84 18.26
N ASN A 123 -25.43 5.55 17.96
CA ASN A 123 -25.78 4.34 17.22
C ASN A 123 -25.41 4.49 15.72
N TRP A 124 -25.55 3.42 14.95
CA TRP A 124 -25.16 3.42 13.52
C TRP A 124 -25.93 4.43 12.66
N GLU A 125 -27.22 4.67 12.94
CA GLU A 125 -28.02 5.63 12.19
C GLU A 125 -27.59 7.07 12.51
N GLU A 126 -27.35 7.36 13.79
CA GLU A 126 -26.85 8.65 14.26
C GLU A 126 -25.45 8.95 13.70
N ALA A 127 -24.54 7.98 13.75
CA ALA A 127 -23.20 8.11 13.21
C ALA A 127 -23.21 8.35 11.69
N ARG A 128 -24.09 7.65 10.95
CA ARG A 128 -24.26 7.86 9.51
C ARG A 128 -24.76 9.27 9.22
N LYS A 129 -25.82 9.70 9.90
CA LYS A 129 -26.37 11.06 9.73
C LYS A 129 -25.33 12.13 10.06
N HIS A 130 -24.53 11.92 11.11
CA HIS A 130 -23.45 12.81 11.48
C HIS A 130 -22.37 12.87 10.39
N ALA A 131 -21.95 11.71 9.83
CA ALA A 131 -21.00 11.66 8.72
C ALA A 131 -21.51 12.39 7.47
N ASP A 132 -22.79 12.21 7.11
CA ASP A 132 -23.41 12.92 5.98
C ASP A 132 -23.43 14.43 6.20
N GLN A 133 -23.75 14.89 7.41
CA GLN A 133 -23.73 16.31 7.77
C GLN A 133 -22.32 16.90 7.69
N THR A 134 -21.32 16.20 8.25
CA THR A 134 -19.91 16.60 8.19
C THR A 134 -19.43 16.67 6.74
N GLY A 135 -19.68 15.63 5.93
CA GLY A 135 -19.32 15.61 4.52
C GLY A 135 -19.98 16.73 3.71
N ALA A 136 -21.24 17.06 4.00
CA ALA A 136 -21.96 18.15 3.35
C ALA A 136 -21.35 19.53 3.68
N VAL A 137 -20.91 19.74 4.91
CA VAL A 137 -20.25 20.98 5.35
C VAL A 137 -18.83 21.09 4.79
N GLU A 138 -18.05 20.00 4.86
CA GLU A 138 -16.64 19.99 4.47
C GLU A 138 -16.41 19.94 2.95
N SER A 139 -17.43 19.59 2.15
CA SER A 139 -17.31 19.42 0.68
C SER A 139 -18.33 20.28 -0.09
N SER A 140 -18.54 21.51 0.34
CA SER A 140 -19.58 22.42 -0.18
C SER A 140 -19.16 23.22 -1.42
N SER A 141 -17.85 23.34 -1.68
CA SER A 141 -17.27 24.23 -2.69
C SER A 141 -17.15 23.61 -4.09
N ASN A 142 -17.52 22.34 -4.26
CA ASN A 142 -17.43 21.61 -5.52
C ASN A 142 -18.51 20.53 -5.65
N GLU A 143 -18.80 20.13 -6.89
CA GLU A 143 -19.83 19.14 -7.21
C GLU A 143 -19.36 17.69 -7.04
N TYR A 144 -18.05 17.46 -6.93
CA TYR A 144 -17.46 16.11 -6.86
C TYR A 144 -17.51 15.50 -5.45
N GLY A 145 -17.89 16.27 -4.43
CA GLY A 145 -17.87 15.84 -3.04
C GLY A 145 -16.46 15.64 -2.50
N ILE A 146 -15.50 16.45 -2.97
CA ILE A 146 -14.12 16.47 -2.47
C ILE A 146 -14.03 17.50 -1.35
N GLU A 147 -13.30 17.20 -0.26
CA GLU A 147 -13.05 18.17 0.81
C GLU A 147 -12.58 19.54 0.28
N ASP A 148 -13.19 20.61 0.78
CA ASP A 148 -13.05 21.98 0.31
C ASP A 148 -11.60 22.45 0.35
N ASP A 149 -10.88 22.15 1.44
CA ASP A 149 -9.47 22.52 1.58
C ASP A 149 -8.59 21.84 0.53
N TYR A 150 -8.82 20.54 0.29
CA TYR A 150 -8.08 19.79 -0.72
C TYR A 150 -8.43 20.26 -2.14
N PHE A 151 -9.72 20.45 -2.43
CA PHE A 151 -10.17 20.91 -3.73
C PHE A 151 -9.61 22.29 -4.05
N ASN A 152 -9.75 23.26 -3.15
CA ASN A 152 -9.30 24.63 -3.35
C ASN A 152 -7.76 24.73 -3.47
N SER A 153 -7.02 23.94 -2.69
CA SER A 153 -5.55 24.02 -2.67
C SER A 153 -4.86 23.20 -3.77
N LYS A 154 -5.40 22.03 -4.14
CA LYS A 154 -4.72 21.08 -5.04
C LYS A 154 -5.37 20.92 -6.41
N ILE A 155 -6.69 21.13 -6.53
CA ILE A 155 -7.44 20.80 -7.75
C ILE A 155 -7.86 22.05 -8.51
N LYS A 156 -8.52 23.00 -7.84
CA LYS A 156 -9.24 24.14 -8.44
C LYS A 156 -8.42 24.91 -9.48
N LYS A 157 -7.16 25.24 -9.19
CA LYS A 157 -6.26 25.99 -10.10
C LYS A 157 -5.97 25.26 -11.42
N LYS A 158 -6.06 23.93 -11.43
CA LYS A 158 -5.76 23.07 -12.59
C LYS A 158 -6.99 22.31 -13.08
N LEU A 159 -8.21 22.69 -12.66
CA LEU A 159 -9.42 21.92 -12.92
C LEU A 159 -9.59 21.63 -14.42
N LYS A 160 -9.54 22.66 -15.28
CA LYS A 160 -9.62 22.51 -16.74
C LYS A 160 -8.55 21.58 -17.35
N GLN A 161 -7.35 21.52 -16.75
CA GLN A 161 -6.27 20.65 -17.22
C GLN A 161 -6.48 19.18 -16.80
N ARG A 162 -7.37 18.94 -15.83
CA ARG A 162 -7.72 17.63 -15.29
C ARG A 162 -8.99 17.06 -15.94
N GLU A 163 -9.57 17.73 -16.93
CA GLU A 163 -10.65 17.13 -17.72
C GLU A 163 -10.06 16.05 -18.63
N GLY A 164 -10.54 14.81 -18.51
CA GLY A 164 -10.13 13.71 -19.38
C GLY A 164 -8.66 13.25 -19.25
N TYR A 165 -7.91 13.70 -18.24
CA TYR A 165 -6.48 13.39 -18.12
C TYR A 165 -6.18 11.89 -17.88
N LEU A 166 -7.16 11.13 -17.39
CA LEU A 166 -7.07 9.69 -17.10
C LEU A 166 -7.68 8.81 -18.21
N LYS A 167 -8.07 9.37 -19.36
CA LYS A 167 -8.76 8.61 -20.43
C LYS A 167 -8.00 7.38 -20.94
N ASN A 168 -6.67 7.43 -20.89
CA ASN A 168 -5.80 6.36 -21.37
C ASN A 168 -5.27 5.48 -20.24
N ASP A 169 -5.57 5.82 -18.98
CA ASP A 169 -5.10 5.05 -17.83
C ASP A 169 -5.86 3.72 -17.72
N ALA A 170 -5.26 2.78 -17.00
CA ALA A 170 -5.77 1.43 -16.82
C ALA A 170 -5.19 0.87 -15.52
N TYR A 171 -6.02 0.16 -14.74
CA TYR A 171 -5.61 -0.45 -13.47
C TYR A 171 -5.67 -1.99 -13.49
N ASP A 172 -6.04 -2.58 -14.63
CA ASP A 172 -6.19 -4.02 -14.80
C ASP A 172 -4.87 -4.72 -15.14
N GLN A 173 -3.85 -3.98 -15.58
CA GLN A 173 -2.51 -4.49 -15.85
C GLN A 173 -1.50 -3.72 -15.01
N SER A 174 -0.89 -4.39 -14.03
CA SER A 174 0.08 -3.77 -13.13
C SER A 174 0.99 -4.81 -12.49
N PRO A 175 2.29 -4.52 -12.28
CA PRO A 175 3.16 -5.30 -11.41
C PRO A 175 2.61 -5.43 -9.98
N GLU A 176 1.76 -4.51 -9.54
CA GLU A 176 1.20 -4.51 -8.18
C GLU A 176 0.32 -5.75 -7.89
N TYR A 177 -0.23 -6.42 -8.91
CA TYR A 177 -0.93 -7.69 -8.73
C TYR A 177 0.02 -8.81 -8.29
N GLU A 178 1.28 -8.80 -8.75
CA GLU A 178 2.31 -9.75 -8.30
C GLU A 178 2.77 -9.40 -6.88
N ASP A 179 2.89 -8.10 -6.56
CA ASP A 179 3.22 -7.63 -5.23
C ASP A 179 2.11 -7.98 -4.21
N LEU A 180 0.84 -7.86 -4.61
CA LEU A 180 -0.30 -8.34 -3.82
C LEU A 180 -0.23 -9.87 -3.62
N GLN A 181 0.14 -10.64 -4.64
CA GLN A 181 0.29 -12.09 -4.50
C GLN A 181 1.34 -12.46 -3.45
N ILE A 182 2.47 -11.76 -3.43
CA ILE A 182 3.51 -11.93 -2.40
C ILE A 182 2.91 -11.72 -0.99
N VAL A 183 2.11 -10.68 -0.81
CA VAL A 183 1.43 -10.41 0.48
C VAL A 183 0.47 -11.54 0.83
N LEU A 184 -0.38 -11.97 -0.10
CA LEU A 184 -1.36 -13.04 0.11
C LEU A 184 -0.68 -14.35 0.55
N ASP A 185 0.41 -14.72 -0.11
CA ASP A 185 1.17 -15.94 0.18
C ASP A 185 1.91 -15.85 1.52
N LEU A 186 2.50 -14.70 1.83
CA LEU A 186 3.15 -14.43 3.12
C LEU A 186 2.15 -14.55 4.29
N LEU A 187 0.96 -13.95 4.12
CA LEU A 187 -0.10 -14.04 5.12
C LEU A 187 -0.58 -15.48 5.30
N LYS A 188 -0.57 -16.28 4.24
CA LYS A 188 -1.02 -17.69 4.28
C LYS A 188 -0.01 -18.53 5.02
N GLN A 189 1.27 -18.34 4.70
CA GLN A 189 2.37 -19.03 5.36
C GLN A 189 2.45 -18.68 6.86
N SER A 190 2.19 -17.42 7.23
CA SER A 190 2.21 -16.99 8.64
C SER A 190 0.96 -17.38 9.43
N GLY A 191 -0.06 -17.97 8.81
CA GLY A 191 -1.34 -18.27 9.45
C GLY A 191 -2.11 -17.01 9.89
N ALA A 192 -1.88 -15.89 9.20
CA ALA A 192 -2.64 -14.66 9.43
C ALA A 192 -4.09 -14.79 8.93
N LYS A 193 -4.99 -13.99 9.51
CA LYS A 193 -6.41 -13.95 9.19
C LYS A 193 -6.80 -12.51 8.82
N PRO A 194 -6.37 -12.02 7.65
CA PRO A 194 -6.72 -10.69 7.19
C PRO A 194 -8.19 -10.60 6.77
N LEU A 195 -8.79 -9.43 6.94
CA LEU A 195 -9.92 -8.96 6.13
C LEU A 195 -9.38 -7.92 5.16
N PHE A 196 -9.52 -8.20 3.87
CA PHE A 196 -9.20 -7.22 2.83
C PHE A 196 -10.36 -6.24 2.66
N ILE A 197 -10.05 -4.98 2.38
CA ILE A 197 -11.03 -3.94 2.08
C ILE A 197 -10.67 -3.35 0.72
N SER A 198 -11.56 -3.47 -0.26
CA SER A 198 -11.44 -2.79 -1.56
C SER A 198 -12.17 -1.45 -1.47
N VAL A 199 -11.43 -0.33 -1.52
CA VAL A 199 -12.04 1.00 -1.50
C VAL A 199 -12.44 1.43 -2.92
N PRO A 200 -13.60 2.10 -3.09
CA PRO A 200 -13.98 2.62 -4.39
C PRO A 200 -13.12 3.83 -4.75
N VAL A 201 -13.22 4.24 -6.01
CA VAL A 201 -12.83 5.60 -6.39
C VAL A 201 -13.99 6.58 -6.16
N LYS A 202 -13.70 7.88 -6.22
CA LYS A 202 -14.74 8.92 -6.22
C LYS A 202 -15.31 9.03 -7.63
N GLY A 203 -16.44 8.38 -7.89
CA GLY A 203 -17.07 8.22 -9.20
C GLY A 203 -17.21 9.54 -9.97
N PRO A 204 -17.85 10.58 -9.41
CA PRO A 204 -17.99 11.88 -10.07
C PRO A 204 -16.67 12.52 -10.50
N TRP A 205 -15.61 12.36 -9.69
CA TRP A 205 -14.27 12.86 -10.04
C TRP A 205 -13.62 12.05 -11.16
N TYR A 206 -13.75 10.72 -11.11
CA TYR A 206 -13.16 9.85 -12.13
C TYR A 206 -13.86 9.98 -13.49
N ASP A 207 -15.17 10.24 -13.48
CA ASP A 207 -15.93 10.54 -14.68
C ASP A 207 -15.45 11.86 -15.32
N TYR A 208 -15.23 12.92 -14.52
CA TYR A 208 -14.63 14.17 -14.97
C TYR A 208 -13.19 14.00 -15.50
N ALA A 209 -12.40 13.19 -14.80
CA ALA A 209 -11.04 12.84 -15.20
C ALA A 209 -11.00 11.93 -16.45
N GLY A 210 -12.14 11.41 -16.89
CA GLY A 210 -12.30 10.56 -18.08
C GLY A 210 -11.83 9.12 -17.90
N PHE A 211 -11.65 8.62 -16.67
CA PHE A 211 -11.26 7.23 -16.45
C PHE A 211 -12.47 6.31 -16.73
N PRO A 212 -12.38 5.37 -17.71
CA PRO A 212 -13.52 4.54 -18.11
C PRO A 212 -14.05 3.66 -16.98
N LYS A 213 -15.36 3.67 -16.75
CA LYS A 213 -16.01 2.87 -15.70
C LYS A 213 -15.74 1.38 -15.86
N GLU A 214 -15.73 0.88 -17.09
CA GLU A 214 -15.47 -0.52 -17.43
C GLU A 214 -14.07 -0.95 -16.97
N LYS A 215 -13.08 -0.04 -17.05
CA LYS A 215 -11.72 -0.30 -16.54
C LYS A 215 -11.66 -0.29 -15.02
N ARG A 216 -12.51 0.49 -14.34
CA ARG A 216 -12.64 0.47 -12.86
C ARG A 216 -13.23 -0.87 -12.42
N GLU A 217 -14.31 -1.29 -13.07
CA GLU A 217 -14.96 -2.58 -12.84
C GLU A 217 -14.01 -3.76 -13.07
N LEU A 218 -13.22 -3.72 -14.14
CA LEU A 218 -12.22 -4.76 -14.41
C LEU A 218 -11.17 -4.86 -13.29
N TYR A 219 -10.71 -3.73 -12.76
CA TYR A 219 -9.83 -3.69 -11.59
C TYR A 219 -10.50 -4.34 -10.36
N TYR A 220 -11.72 -3.92 -10.01
CA TYR A 220 -12.41 -4.44 -8.82
C TYR A 220 -12.61 -5.95 -8.91
N ASN A 221 -13.09 -6.43 -10.06
CA ASN A 221 -13.28 -7.87 -10.29
C ASN A 221 -11.98 -8.64 -10.16
N LYS A 222 -10.88 -8.13 -10.73
CA LYS A 222 -9.58 -8.82 -10.69
C LYS A 222 -9.02 -8.91 -9.26
N VAL A 223 -9.08 -7.83 -8.50
CA VAL A 223 -8.66 -7.82 -7.09
C VAL A 223 -9.54 -8.74 -6.23
N HIS A 224 -10.86 -8.68 -6.44
CA HIS A 224 -11.82 -9.54 -5.75
C HIS A 224 -11.50 -11.01 -5.98
N GLU A 225 -11.36 -11.41 -7.24
CA GLU A 225 -11.05 -12.78 -7.62
C GLU A 225 -9.70 -13.24 -7.06
N GLN A 226 -8.65 -12.43 -7.16
CA GLN A 226 -7.33 -12.80 -6.65
C GLN A 226 -7.36 -13.06 -5.13
N ILE A 227 -8.02 -12.20 -4.35
CA ILE A 227 -8.13 -12.36 -2.89
C ILE A 227 -8.96 -13.61 -2.53
N LYS A 228 -10.08 -13.82 -3.22
CA LYS A 228 -10.97 -14.97 -3.00
C LYS A 228 -10.28 -16.29 -3.35
N GLN A 229 -9.55 -16.33 -4.47
CA GLN A 229 -8.75 -17.50 -4.88
C GLN A 229 -7.63 -17.80 -3.88
N ALA A 230 -7.03 -16.78 -3.26
CA ALA A 230 -6.07 -16.97 -2.18
C ALA A 230 -6.70 -17.49 -0.88
N GLY A 231 -8.03 -17.46 -0.76
CA GLY A 231 -8.82 -18.01 0.35
C GLY A 231 -9.14 -17.01 1.45
N TYR A 232 -9.11 -15.70 1.16
CA TYR A 232 -9.38 -14.65 2.15
C TYR A 232 -10.75 -13.98 1.96
N PRO A 233 -11.33 -13.43 3.05
CA PRO A 233 -12.50 -12.56 2.95
C PRO A 233 -12.11 -11.16 2.45
N ILE A 234 -13.03 -10.56 1.68
CA ILE A 234 -12.93 -9.19 1.17
C ILE A 234 -14.24 -8.45 1.46
N ALA A 235 -14.14 -7.23 1.99
CA ALA A 235 -15.21 -6.26 2.02
C ALA A 235 -15.04 -5.34 0.80
N ASP A 236 -15.93 -5.50 -0.16
CA ASP A 236 -15.88 -4.80 -1.44
C ASP A 236 -16.84 -3.61 -1.41
N PHE A 237 -16.31 -2.41 -1.56
CA PHE A 237 -17.09 -1.17 -1.55
C PHE A 237 -17.14 -0.51 -2.94
N SER A 238 -16.78 -1.22 -4.01
CA SER A 238 -16.82 -0.73 -5.39
C SER A 238 -18.21 -0.22 -5.84
N ASN A 239 -19.28 -0.71 -5.24
CA ASN A 239 -20.65 -0.25 -5.49
C ASN A 239 -20.97 1.13 -4.86
N HIS A 240 -20.05 1.71 -4.08
CA HIS A 240 -20.22 2.99 -3.38
C HIS A 240 -19.47 4.16 -4.06
N GLU A 241 -19.04 4.02 -5.32
CA GLU A 241 -18.33 5.10 -6.05
C GLU A 241 -19.08 6.44 -6.10
N TYR A 242 -20.42 6.37 -6.13
CA TYR A 242 -21.30 7.53 -6.30
C TYR A 242 -21.99 7.97 -5.02
N ASP A 243 -21.66 7.33 -3.89
CA ASP A 243 -22.14 7.74 -2.58
C ASP A 243 -21.36 9.00 -2.15
N LYS A 244 -22.06 10.15 -2.15
CA LYS A 244 -21.45 11.49 -2.12
C LYS A 244 -20.44 11.72 -0.98
N TYR A 245 -20.65 11.09 0.18
CA TYR A 245 -19.83 11.26 1.39
C TYR A 245 -19.14 9.98 1.84
N PHE A 246 -19.10 8.95 0.99
CA PHE A 246 -18.44 7.68 1.30
C PHE A 246 -16.91 7.81 1.37
N LEU A 247 -16.35 8.64 0.51
CA LEU A 247 -14.93 8.98 0.48
C LEU A 247 -14.74 10.44 0.89
N LYS A 248 -13.70 10.70 1.68
CA LYS A 248 -13.25 12.07 1.97
C LYS A 248 -12.60 12.71 0.73
#